data_AF-A0A820WWH4-F1
#
_entry.id   AF-A0A820WWH4-F1
#
_cell.length_a   1.000
_cell.length_b   1.000
_cell.length_c   1.000
_cell.angle_alpha   90.00
_cell.angle_beta   90.00
_cell.angle_gamma   90.00
#
_symmetry.space_group_name_H-M   'P 1'
#
loop_
_entity.id
_entity.type
_entity.pdbx_description
1 polymer ?
#
loop_
_entity_poly.entity_id
_entity_poly.type
_entity_poly.pdbx_seq_one_letter_code
_entity_poly.pdbx_strand_id
1 'polypeptide(L)'
;MIENGFDYIEERTYKNKVYWRCTQCNKQKCKARLHTTNNTISHRVGDHNHAPNPSVSGIRQCRSEIRNLTKTTIITHSIVATSIATASAAVLSQLPSINNLKRTVCRQRAENLNFPANPRSMSEIQITGAFTLTKKKEQFLQYDSGNQDSNRFLIFATSQQLDLLQSSADMYMDGTFKVVPELFFQLYSIHGSVQGTIIPLAYILMSRKSE
;
A
#
# COMPACT_ATOMS: atom_id res chain seq x y z
N MET A 1 5.86 -16.51 -16.58
CA MET A 1 5.59 -15.94 -17.91
C MET A 1 4.26 -16.51 -18.39
N ILE A 2 3.42 -15.69 -19.03
CA ILE A 2 2.15 -16.13 -19.61
C ILE A 2 2.29 -16.05 -21.12
N GLU A 3 1.89 -17.10 -21.83
CA GLU A 3 1.91 -17.16 -23.29
C GLU A 3 0.71 -17.99 -23.77
N ASN A 4 -0.11 -17.46 -24.68
CA ASN A 4 -1.29 -18.13 -25.25
C ASN A 4 -2.25 -18.74 -24.19
N GLY A 5 -2.44 -18.06 -23.04
CA GLY A 5 -3.31 -18.54 -21.95
C GLY A 5 -2.74 -19.67 -21.09
N PHE A 6 -1.46 -20.01 -21.29
CA PHE A 6 -0.71 -20.96 -20.48
C PHE A 6 0.29 -20.24 -19.56
N ASP A 7 0.37 -20.70 -18.31
CA ASP A 7 1.26 -20.11 -17.31
C ASP A 7 2.52 -20.95 -17.09
N TYR A 8 3.66 -20.29 -17.12
CA TYR A 8 4.99 -20.88 -17.01
C TYR A 8 5.77 -20.34 -15.80
N ILE A 9 6.56 -21.21 -15.18
CA ILE A 9 7.51 -20.88 -14.12
C ILE A 9 8.94 -21.04 -14.62
N GLU A 10 9.84 -20.21 -14.12
CA GLU A 10 11.26 -20.29 -14.45
C GLU A 10 11.82 -21.62 -13.92
N GLU A 11 12.46 -22.39 -14.80
CA GLU A 11 13.12 -23.64 -14.48
C GLU A 11 14.61 -23.42 -14.26
N ARG A 12 15.25 -22.66 -15.14
CA ARG A 12 16.68 -22.29 -15.05
C ARG A 12 17.00 -21.11 -15.95
N THR A 13 18.04 -20.36 -15.61
CA THR A 13 18.60 -19.29 -16.43
C THR A 13 20.05 -19.60 -16.75
N TYR A 14 20.44 -19.43 -18.02
CA TYR A 14 21.82 -19.63 -18.49
C TYR A 14 22.20 -18.54 -19.48
N LYS A 15 23.22 -17.74 -19.12
CA LYS A 15 23.60 -16.52 -19.86
C LYS A 15 22.36 -15.64 -20.07
N ASN A 16 22.02 -15.32 -21.32
CA ASN A 16 20.85 -14.50 -21.66
C ASN A 16 19.60 -15.32 -22.00
N LYS A 17 19.62 -16.64 -21.75
CA LYS A 17 18.53 -17.56 -22.09
C LYS A 17 17.85 -18.08 -20.81
N VAL A 18 16.54 -17.86 -20.71
CA VAL A 18 15.71 -18.36 -19.61
C VAL A 18 14.89 -19.53 -20.12
N TYR A 19 14.89 -20.61 -19.36
CA TYR A 19 14.10 -21.82 -19.62
C TYR A 19 12.91 -21.82 -18.67
N TRP A 20 11.73 -21.97 -19.23
CA TRP A 20 10.46 -21.95 -18.52
C TRP A 20 9.74 -23.29 -18.71
N ARG A 21 9.10 -23.79 -17.66
CA ARG A 21 8.26 -25.00 -17.70
C ARG A 21 6.81 -24.67 -17.37
N CYS A 22 5.86 -25.40 -17.96
CA CYS A 22 4.44 -25.22 -17.67
C CYS A 22 4.14 -25.45 -16.18
N THR A 23 3.30 -24.60 -15.58
CA THR A 23 2.87 -24.72 -14.17
C THR A 23 2.10 -26.01 -13.86
N GLN A 24 1.41 -26.57 -14.85
CA GLN A 24 0.65 -27.82 -14.69
C GLN A 24 1.51 -29.08 -14.85
N CYS A 25 2.84 -28.96 -14.96
CA CYS A 25 3.74 -30.12 -15.08
C CYS A 25 3.63 -31.12 -13.93
N ASN A 26 3.27 -30.68 -12.72
CA ASN A 26 3.11 -31.58 -11.58
C ASN A 26 1.72 -32.21 -11.54
N LYS A 27 0.67 -31.41 -11.75
CA LYS A 27 -0.74 -31.82 -11.63
C LYS A 27 -1.24 -32.61 -12.83
N GLN A 28 -0.96 -32.10 -14.04
CA GLN A 28 -1.42 -32.68 -15.31
C GLN A 28 -0.30 -33.39 -16.07
N LYS A 29 0.89 -33.53 -15.47
CA LYS A 29 2.08 -34.12 -16.12
C LYS A 29 2.45 -33.44 -17.46
N CYS A 30 2.10 -32.16 -17.60
CA CYS A 30 2.40 -31.38 -18.79
C CYS A 30 3.91 -31.22 -19.01
N LYS A 31 4.39 -31.54 -20.22
CA LYS A 31 5.81 -31.48 -20.59
C LYS A 31 6.19 -30.22 -21.36
N ALA A 32 5.23 -29.33 -21.63
CA ALA A 32 5.47 -28.11 -22.39
C ALA A 32 6.48 -27.19 -21.70
N ARG A 33 7.42 -26.67 -22.48
CA ARG A 33 8.44 -25.69 -22.08
C ARG A 33 8.48 -24.52 -23.05
N LEU A 34 8.98 -23.41 -22.56
CA LEU A 34 9.16 -22.17 -23.31
C LEU A 34 10.56 -21.65 -23.01
N HIS A 35 11.27 -21.14 -24.02
CA HIS A 35 12.58 -20.52 -23.84
C HIS A 35 12.50 -19.06 -24.27
N THR A 36 13.11 -18.16 -23.49
CA THR A 36 13.29 -16.77 -23.87
C THR A 36 14.76 -16.41 -23.97
N THR A 37 15.13 -15.58 -24.94
CA THR A 37 16.47 -15.00 -25.09
C THR A 37 16.34 -13.49 -25.14
N ASN A 38 17.08 -12.74 -24.32
CA ASN A 38 16.94 -11.27 -24.23
C ASN A 38 15.46 -10.82 -24.06
N ASN A 39 14.70 -11.49 -23.19
CA ASN A 39 13.26 -11.28 -22.95
C ASN A 39 12.30 -11.53 -24.14
N THR A 40 12.78 -12.05 -25.27
CA THR A 40 11.93 -12.46 -26.40
C THR A 40 11.79 -13.98 -26.46
N ILE A 41 10.63 -14.49 -26.88
CA ILE A 41 10.40 -15.93 -27.01
C ILE A 41 11.28 -16.46 -28.15
N SER A 42 12.21 -17.36 -27.81
CA SER A 42 13.09 -18.00 -28.80
C SER A 42 12.61 -19.38 -29.22
N HIS A 43 12.04 -20.18 -28.31
CA HIS A 43 11.53 -21.52 -28.63
C HIS A 43 10.33 -21.93 -27.79
N ARG A 44 9.42 -22.69 -28.41
CA ARG A 44 8.34 -23.45 -27.74
C ARG A 44 8.67 -24.93 -27.89
N VAL A 45 8.62 -25.70 -26.80
CA VAL A 45 9.03 -27.11 -26.79
C VAL A 45 7.91 -27.96 -26.19
N GLY A 46 7.42 -28.91 -26.98
CA GLY A 46 6.33 -29.82 -26.59
C GLY A 46 4.95 -29.14 -26.55
N ASP A 47 3.92 -29.94 -26.73
CA ASP A 47 2.53 -29.49 -26.69
C ASP A 47 1.95 -29.55 -25.27
N HIS A 48 0.97 -28.68 -25.03
CA HIS A 48 0.17 -28.76 -23.81
C HIS A 48 -0.84 -29.89 -23.92
N ASN A 49 -0.97 -30.67 -22.85
CA ASN A 49 -1.96 -31.73 -22.73
C ASN A 49 -3.19 -31.32 -21.92
N HIS A 50 -3.40 -30.01 -21.75
CA HIS A 50 -4.53 -29.44 -21.02
C HIS A 50 -4.98 -28.16 -21.72
N ALA A 51 -6.23 -27.76 -21.48
CA ALA A 51 -6.74 -26.49 -21.97
C ALA A 51 -6.01 -25.29 -21.33
N PRO A 52 -5.92 -24.15 -22.02
CA PRO A 52 -5.51 -22.88 -21.42
C PRO A 52 -6.43 -22.53 -20.25
N ASN A 53 -5.88 -21.95 -19.19
CA ASN A 53 -6.67 -21.45 -18.06
C ASN A 53 -6.44 -19.94 -17.89
N PRO A 54 -7.14 -19.11 -18.68
CA PRO A 54 -6.95 -17.66 -18.70
C PRO A 54 -7.25 -16.99 -17.36
N SER A 55 -8.07 -17.62 -16.51
CA SER A 55 -8.35 -17.15 -15.15
C SER A 55 -7.11 -17.20 -14.27
N VAL A 56 -6.34 -18.29 -14.31
CA VAL A 56 -5.11 -18.44 -13.51
C VAL A 56 -4.03 -17.47 -13.97
N SER A 57 -3.87 -17.28 -15.28
CA SER A 57 -2.92 -16.30 -15.82
C SER A 57 -3.32 -14.86 -15.48
N GLY A 58 -4.60 -14.52 -15.58
CA GLY A 58 -5.10 -13.19 -15.20
C GLY A 58 -4.93 -12.89 -13.71
N ILE A 59 -5.13 -13.89 -12.83
CA ILE A 59 -4.86 -13.75 -11.39
C ILE A 59 -3.38 -13.47 -11.13
N ARG A 60 -2.47 -14.18 -11.83
CA ARG A 60 -1.02 -13.96 -11.66
C ARG A 60 -0.61 -12.58 -12.14
N GLN A 61 -1.20 -12.09 -13.23
CA GLN A 61 -0.97 -10.74 -13.74
C GLN A 61 -1.47 -9.68 -12.75
N CYS A 62 -2.73 -9.76 -12.28
CA CYS A 62 -3.25 -8.85 -11.26
C CYS A 62 -2.37 -8.86 -10.00
N ARG A 63 -1.91 -10.03 -9.54
CA ARG A 63 -0.98 -10.11 -8.39
C ARG A 63 0.37 -9.47 -8.67
N SER A 64 0.90 -9.59 -9.88
CA SER A 64 2.15 -8.95 -10.29
C SER A 64 2.02 -7.43 -10.35
N GLU A 65 0.92 -6.93 -10.91
CA GLU A 65 0.60 -5.50 -10.96
C GLU A 65 0.45 -4.91 -9.56
N ILE A 66 -0.33 -5.57 -8.69
CA ILE A 66 -0.46 -5.18 -7.28
C ILE A 66 0.92 -5.12 -6.61
N ARG A 67 1.77 -6.13 -6.82
CA ARG A 67 3.14 -6.16 -6.27
C ARG A 67 4.05 -5.05 -6.82
N ASN A 68 3.88 -4.64 -8.06
CA ASN A 68 4.63 -3.51 -8.61
C ASN A 68 4.14 -2.19 -8.03
N LEU A 69 2.82 -2.03 -7.92
CA LEU A 69 2.21 -0.83 -7.32
C LEU A 69 2.50 -0.72 -5.82
N THR A 70 2.75 -1.81 -5.10
CA THR A 70 3.14 -1.74 -3.68
C THR A 70 4.49 -1.06 -3.45
N LYS A 71 5.36 -1.00 -4.47
CA LYS A 71 6.63 -0.25 -4.44
C LYS A 71 6.46 1.26 -4.63
N THR A 72 5.24 1.71 -4.95
CA THR A 72 4.92 3.13 -5.21
C THR A 72 4.21 3.78 -4.02
N THR A 73 4.09 5.11 -4.04
CA THR A 73 3.43 5.95 -3.02
C THR A 73 1.90 6.07 -3.18
N ILE A 74 1.30 5.31 -4.12
CA ILE A 74 -0.14 5.33 -4.41
C ILE A 74 -0.96 4.88 -3.19
N ILE A 75 -2.19 5.33 -3.00
CA ILE A 75 -2.99 4.93 -1.82
C ILE A 75 -3.41 3.45 -1.97
N THR A 76 -3.38 2.66 -0.87
CA THR A 76 -3.73 1.23 -0.88
C THR A 76 -5.11 0.98 -1.50
N HIS A 77 -6.07 1.86 -1.22
CA HIS A 77 -7.40 1.81 -1.81
C HIS A 77 -7.37 1.91 -3.35
N SER A 78 -6.60 2.86 -3.89
CA SER A 78 -6.45 3.05 -5.33
C SER A 78 -5.80 1.84 -5.99
N ILE A 79 -4.80 1.21 -5.37
CA ILE A 79 -4.17 0.00 -5.91
C ILE A 79 -5.19 -1.13 -6.07
N VAL A 80 -5.98 -1.38 -5.03
CA VAL A 80 -7.00 -2.44 -5.07
C VAL A 80 -8.10 -2.10 -6.07
N ALA A 81 -8.57 -0.85 -6.10
CA ALA A 81 -9.59 -0.40 -7.06
C ALA A 81 -9.12 -0.54 -8.52
N THR A 82 -7.90 -0.09 -8.83
CA THR A 82 -7.32 -0.23 -10.17
C THR A 82 -7.21 -1.70 -10.56
N SER A 83 -6.72 -2.56 -9.66
CA SER A 83 -6.60 -4.00 -9.93
C SER A 83 -7.93 -4.70 -10.18
N ILE A 84 -9.02 -4.20 -9.58
CA ILE A 84 -10.37 -4.72 -9.79
C ILE A 84 -10.93 -4.21 -11.12
N ALA A 85 -10.72 -2.93 -11.43
CA ALA A 85 -11.20 -2.31 -12.65
C ALA A 85 -10.56 -2.88 -13.92
N THR A 86 -9.31 -3.35 -13.84
CA THR A 86 -8.58 -3.93 -14.98
C THR A 86 -8.76 -5.45 -15.12
N ALA A 87 -9.41 -6.12 -14.16
CA ALA A 87 -9.58 -7.56 -14.17
C ALA A 87 -10.83 -8.02 -14.94
N SER A 88 -10.74 -9.17 -15.61
CA SER A 88 -11.91 -9.80 -16.24
C SER A 88 -12.83 -10.46 -15.21
N ALA A 89 -14.11 -10.64 -15.53
CA ALA A 89 -15.09 -11.27 -14.62
C ALA A 89 -14.66 -12.66 -14.12
N ALA A 90 -14.02 -13.46 -14.99
CA ALA A 90 -13.48 -14.77 -14.64
C ALA A 90 -12.33 -14.68 -13.63
N VAL A 91 -11.52 -13.62 -13.68
CA VAL A 91 -10.45 -13.34 -12.71
C VAL A 91 -11.05 -12.84 -11.40
N LEU A 92 -12.00 -11.91 -11.45
CA LEU A 92 -12.67 -11.35 -10.28
C LEU A 92 -13.31 -12.43 -9.40
N SER A 93 -13.95 -13.44 -10.01
CA SER A 93 -14.58 -14.56 -9.29
C SER A 93 -13.62 -15.41 -8.46
N GLN A 94 -12.32 -15.36 -8.76
CA GLN A 94 -11.28 -16.15 -8.11
C GLN A 94 -10.31 -15.28 -7.29
N LEU A 95 -10.51 -13.96 -7.26
CA LEU A 95 -9.69 -13.08 -6.44
C LEU A 95 -9.99 -13.28 -4.95
N PRO A 96 -8.98 -13.14 -4.07
CA PRO A 96 -9.21 -13.00 -2.65
C PRO A 96 -10.12 -11.79 -2.37
N SER A 97 -10.81 -11.80 -1.23
CA SER A 97 -11.62 -10.66 -0.81
C SER A 97 -10.81 -9.35 -0.79
N ILE A 98 -11.51 -8.23 -1.00
CA ILE A 98 -10.91 -6.88 -0.98
C ILE A 98 -10.09 -6.65 0.30
N ASN A 99 -10.56 -7.13 1.45
CA ASN A 99 -9.83 -7.02 2.72
C ASN A 99 -8.51 -7.80 2.71
N ASN A 100 -8.48 -8.99 2.12
CA ASN A 100 -7.25 -9.76 1.97
C ASN A 100 -6.28 -9.11 0.98
N LEU A 101 -6.79 -8.50 -0.09
CA LEU A 101 -5.97 -7.71 -1.03
C LEU A 101 -5.36 -6.49 -0.32
N LYS A 102 -6.15 -5.71 0.44
CA LYS A 102 -5.66 -4.58 1.25
C LYS A 102 -4.57 -5.02 2.22
N ARG A 103 -4.79 -6.12 2.97
CA ARG A 103 -3.77 -6.68 3.89
C ARG A 103 -2.48 -7.07 3.17
N THR A 104 -2.59 -7.71 2.01
CA THR A 104 -1.43 -8.10 1.19
C THR A 104 -0.63 -6.88 0.75
N VAL A 105 -1.33 -5.81 0.32
CA VAL A 105 -0.68 -4.55 -0.07
C VAL A 105 0.04 -3.90 1.12
N CYS A 106 -0.63 -3.82 2.27
CA CYS A 106 -0.02 -3.23 3.47
C CYS A 106 1.22 -4.01 3.93
N ARG A 107 1.16 -5.35 3.95
CA ARG A 107 2.31 -6.19 4.33
C ARG A 107 3.50 -5.98 3.40
N GLN A 108 3.28 -6.02 2.08
CA GLN A 108 4.36 -5.80 1.12
C GLN A 108 4.94 -4.39 1.20
N ARG A 109 4.13 -3.38 1.55
CA ARG A 109 4.62 -2.02 1.79
C ARG A 109 5.50 -1.95 3.02
N ALA A 110 5.09 -2.61 4.10
CA ALA A 110 5.91 -2.70 5.31
C ALA A 110 7.30 -3.25 5.01
N GLU A 111 7.37 -4.33 4.23
CA GLU A 111 8.63 -4.95 3.79
C GLU A 111 9.43 -4.06 2.82
N ASN A 112 8.80 -3.50 1.78
CA ASN A 112 9.50 -2.76 0.73
C ASN A 112 9.95 -1.35 1.16
N LEU A 113 9.25 -0.73 2.10
CA LEU A 113 9.51 0.64 2.56
C LEU A 113 10.13 0.68 3.95
N ASN A 114 10.54 -0.48 4.49
CA ASN A 114 11.10 -0.65 5.82
C ASN A 114 10.26 0.09 6.89
N PHE A 115 8.94 0.00 6.83
CA PHE A 115 8.12 0.60 7.87
C PHE A 115 8.40 -0.10 9.21
N PRO A 116 8.49 0.65 10.32
CA PRO A 116 8.61 0.05 11.63
C PRO A 116 7.38 -0.81 11.94
N ALA A 117 7.56 -1.80 12.82
CA ALA A 117 6.42 -2.56 13.35
C ALA A 117 5.44 -1.61 14.06
N ASN A 118 4.15 -1.95 14.03
CA ASN A 118 3.17 -1.18 14.79
C ASN A 118 3.58 -1.17 16.28
N PRO A 119 3.69 0.02 16.90
CA PRO A 119 4.02 0.12 18.31
C PRO A 119 2.93 -0.52 19.15
N ARG A 120 3.31 -1.16 20.25
CA ARG A 120 2.39 -1.79 21.21
C ARG A 120 2.14 -0.92 22.44
N SER A 121 2.93 0.13 22.60
CA SER A 121 2.87 1.04 23.73
C SER A 121 3.27 2.46 23.31
N MET A 122 2.87 3.46 24.09
CA MET A 122 3.18 4.87 23.81
C MET A 122 4.69 5.18 23.80
N SER A 123 5.48 4.43 24.58
CA SER A 123 6.94 4.61 24.66
C SER A 123 7.68 4.09 23.42
N GLU A 124 7.10 3.12 22.71
CA GLU A 124 7.64 2.57 21.45
C GLU A 124 7.42 3.49 20.25
N ILE A 125 6.51 4.47 20.35
CA ILE A 125 6.24 5.39 19.25
C ILE A 125 7.48 6.28 19.01
N GLN A 126 8.13 6.07 17.87
CA GLN A 126 9.27 6.85 17.38
C GLN A 126 8.92 7.40 15.99
N ILE A 127 8.64 8.69 15.90
CA ILE A 127 8.32 9.37 14.64
C ILE A 127 9.52 10.22 14.24
N THR A 128 10.33 9.72 13.32
CA THR A 128 11.58 10.37 12.91
C THR A 128 11.77 10.34 11.39
N GLY A 129 12.69 11.18 10.91
CA GLY A 129 13.08 11.21 9.49
C GLY A 129 11.91 11.47 8.56
N ALA A 130 11.72 10.61 7.56
CA ALA A 130 10.67 10.79 6.55
C ALA A 130 9.24 10.79 7.12
N PHE A 131 9.02 10.23 8.33
CA PHE A 131 7.71 10.19 8.96
C PHE A 131 7.29 11.51 9.59
N THR A 132 8.20 12.48 9.71
CA THR A 132 7.88 13.84 10.21
C THR A 132 7.45 14.78 9.07
N LEU A 133 7.52 14.33 7.81
CA LEU A 133 7.38 15.15 6.61
C LEU A 133 6.12 14.82 5.81
N THR A 134 5.62 15.79 5.05
CA THR A 134 4.60 15.57 4.01
C THR A 134 5.18 14.81 2.81
N LYS A 135 4.31 14.37 1.89
CA LYS A 135 4.75 13.79 0.61
C LYS A 135 5.57 14.76 -0.26
N LYS A 136 5.42 16.07 -0.04
CA LYS A 136 6.22 17.13 -0.68
C LYS A 136 7.51 17.44 0.09
N LYS A 137 7.82 16.68 1.15
CA LYS A 137 8.98 16.85 2.03
C LYS A 137 8.94 18.13 2.89
N GLU A 138 7.76 18.65 3.18
CA GLU A 138 7.58 19.78 4.11
C GLU A 138 7.45 19.26 5.54
N GLN A 139 7.96 20.00 6.53
CA GLN A 139 7.80 19.61 7.94
C GLN A 139 6.31 19.58 8.30
N PHE A 140 5.86 18.47 8.87
CA PHE A 140 4.46 18.26 9.24
C PHE A 140 4.26 17.94 10.71
N LEU A 141 5.10 17.10 11.31
CA LEU A 141 5.11 16.93 12.77
C LEU A 141 5.76 18.16 13.39
N GLN A 142 4.97 19.04 13.98
CA GLN A 142 5.45 20.29 14.59
C GLN A 142 5.89 20.07 16.03
N TYR A 143 5.21 19.18 16.75
CA TYR A 143 5.51 18.93 18.15
C TYR A 143 5.16 17.50 18.55
N ASP A 144 6.01 16.93 19.41
CA ASP A 144 5.81 15.65 20.08
C ASP A 144 6.24 15.84 21.53
N SER A 145 5.32 15.72 22.49
CA SER A 145 5.66 15.91 23.90
C SER A 145 6.54 14.79 24.47
N GLY A 146 6.74 13.71 23.70
CA GLY A 146 7.74 12.69 23.96
C GLY A 146 7.27 11.56 24.87
N ASN A 147 8.11 10.54 24.99
CA ASN A 147 7.78 9.29 25.69
C ASN A 147 7.71 9.39 27.22
N GLN A 148 8.22 10.48 27.80
CA GLN A 148 8.15 10.74 29.24
C GLN A 148 6.82 11.38 29.65
N ASP A 149 6.06 11.89 28.69
CA ASP A 149 4.75 12.48 28.95
C ASP A 149 3.69 11.38 29.05
N SER A 150 3.14 11.21 30.24
CA SER A 150 2.02 10.29 30.50
C SER A 150 0.75 10.64 29.70
N ASN A 151 0.65 11.87 29.21
CA ASN A 151 -0.41 12.39 28.36
C ASN A 151 0.12 12.77 26.97
N ARG A 152 1.10 12.01 26.46
CA ARG A 152 1.78 12.31 25.20
C ARG A 152 0.82 12.71 24.09
N PHE A 153 1.09 13.85 23.46
CA PHE A 153 0.33 14.35 22.34
C PHE A 153 1.25 14.77 21.20
N LEU A 154 0.71 14.72 19.99
CA LEU A 154 1.43 15.02 18.75
C LEU A 154 0.68 16.12 18.01
N ILE A 155 1.37 17.17 17.57
CA ILE A 155 0.80 18.25 16.76
C ILE A 155 1.32 18.15 15.33
N PHE A 156 0.39 18.11 14.39
CA PHE A 156 0.67 18.09 12.97
C PHE A 156 0.08 19.31 12.25
N ALA A 157 0.93 20.05 11.57
CA ALA A 157 0.58 21.15 10.68
C ALA A 157 1.80 21.47 9.80
N THR A 158 1.62 22.09 8.63
CA THR A 158 2.73 22.73 7.90
C THR A 158 2.88 24.18 8.36
N SER A 159 4.03 24.81 8.11
CA SER A 159 4.23 26.23 8.40
C SER A 159 3.16 27.10 7.74
N GLN A 160 2.81 26.81 6.48
CA GLN A 160 1.74 27.51 5.78
C GLN A 160 0.38 27.36 6.48
N GLN A 161 0.06 26.18 7.01
CA GLN A 161 -1.18 25.98 7.75
C GLN A 161 -1.20 26.75 9.07
N LEU A 162 -0.05 26.85 9.75
CA LEU A 162 0.09 27.66 10.96
C LEU A 162 -0.06 29.15 10.65
N ASP A 163 0.53 29.64 9.55
CA ASP A 163 0.37 31.02 9.09
C ASP A 163 -1.09 31.35 8.77
N LEU A 164 -1.81 30.40 8.16
CA LEU A 164 -3.25 30.51 7.90
C LEU A 164 -4.06 30.54 9.21
N LEU A 165 -3.71 29.70 10.20
CA LEU A 165 -4.35 29.74 11.51
C LEU A 165 -4.11 31.06 12.22
N GLN A 166 -2.88 31.56 12.20
CA GLN A 166 -2.51 32.83 12.84
C GLN A 166 -3.23 34.03 12.21
N SER A 167 -3.51 33.97 10.90
CA SER A 167 -4.23 35.02 10.17
C SER A 167 -5.74 34.83 10.11
N SER A 168 -6.27 33.71 10.62
CA SER A 168 -7.71 33.43 10.64
C SER A 168 -8.40 34.29 11.69
N ALA A 169 -9.49 34.96 11.30
CA ALA A 169 -10.32 35.72 12.24
C ALA A 169 -11.06 34.80 13.23
N ASP A 170 -11.54 33.66 12.73
CA ASP A 170 -12.27 32.67 13.52
C ASP A 170 -11.55 31.32 13.44
N MET A 171 -11.42 30.66 14.60
CA MET A 171 -10.92 29.30 14.73
C MET A 171 -12.03 28.40 15.27
N TYR A 172 -12.24 27.27 14.60
CA TYR A 172 -13.18 26.24 15.03
C TYR A 172 -12.39 25.02 15.48
N MET A 173 -12.87 24.33 16.49
CA MET A 173 -12.17 23.18 17.04
C MET A 173 -13.13 22.03 17.24
N ASP A 174 -12.74 20.85 16.77
CA ASP A 174 -13.54 19.63 16.89
C ASP A 174 -12.66 18.43 17.25
N GLY A 175 -13.18 17.56 18.11
CA GLY A 175 -12.51 16.37 18.59
C GLY A 175 -13.28 15.11 18.26
N THR A 176 -12.65 14.18 17.52
CA THR A 176 -13.23 12.89 17.17
C THR A 176 -12.53 11.73 17.87
N PHE A 177 -13.34 10.82 18.43
CA PHE A 177 -12.88 9.59 19.10
C PHE A 177 -12.99 8.35 18.21
N LYS A 178 -13.76 8.42 17.11
CA LYS A 178 -14.10 7.24 16.29
C LYS A 178 -12.99 6.84 15.30
N VAL A 179 -12.07 7.75 14.99
CA VAL A 179 -11.07 7.58 13.93
C VAL A 179 -9.70 7.97 14.47
N VAL A 180 -9.17 7.14 15.37
CA VAL A 180 -7.85 7.33 15.99
C VAL A 180 -7.04 6.03 15.99
N PRO A 181 -5.70 6.09 15.90
CA PRO A 181 -4.86 4.91 16.11
C PRO A 181 -5.07 4.33 17.50
N GLU A 182 -4.95 3.01 17.66
CA GLU A 182 -5.29 2.27 18.89
C GLU A 182 -4.59 2.77 20.18
N LEU A 183 -3.40 3.37 20.04
CA LEU A 183 -2.65 3.94 21.17
C LEU A 183 -3.07 5.37 21.55
N PHE A 184 -3.89 6.02 20.73
CA PHE A 184 -4.43 7.36 20.97
C PHE A 184 -5.94 7.29 21.20
N PHE A 185 -6.46 8.23 21.96
CA PHE A 185 -7.89 8.25 22.31
C PHE A 185 -8.67 9.27 21.49
N GLN A 186 -8.04 10.38 21.11
CA GLN A 186 -8.73 11.48 20.45
C GLN A 186 -7.86 12.11 19.36
N LEU A 187 -8.50 12.42 18.24
CA LEU A 187 -7.97 13.32 17.22
C LEU A 187 -8.70 14.65 17.38
N TYR A 188 -7.97 15.66 17.83
CA TYR A 188 -8.45 17.03 17.89
C TYR A 188 -8.00 17.77 16.63
N SER A 189 -8.87 18.57 16.05
CA SER A 189 -8.60 19.31 14.82
C SER A 189 -8.95 20.77 15.00
N ILE A 190 -8.04 21.63 14.53
CA ILE A 190 -8.23 23.08 14.52
C ILE A 190 -8.47 23.50 13.08
N HIS A 191 -9.56 24.22 12.86
CA HIS A 191 -10.02 24.68 11.57
C HIS A 191 -9.96 26.19 11.50
N GLY A 192 -9.64 26.71 10.32
CA GLY A 192 -9.70 28.13 10.00
C GLY A 192 -10.48 28.36 8.71
N SER A 193 -10.89 29.61 8.51
CA SER A 193 -11.58 30.01 7.27
C SER A 193 -10.56 30.39 6.20
N VAL A 194 -10.54 29.65 5.10
CA VAL A 194 -9.73 29.95 3.92
C VAL A 194 -10.68 30.17 2.75
N GLN A 195 -10.71 31.41 2.25
CA GLN A 195 -11.59 31.82 1.15
C GLN A 195 -13.07 31.48 1.39
N GLY A 196 -13.55 31.67 2.63
CA GLY A 196 -14.93 31.39 3.02
C GLY A 196 -15.25 29.91 3.25
N THR A 197 -14.27 29.01 3.14
CA THR A 197 -14.43 27.59 3.47
C THR A 197 -13.70 27.27 4.76
N ILE A 198 -14.39 26.60 5.68
CA ILE A 198 -13.79 26.11 6.92
C ILE A 198 -13.02 24.83 6.59
N ILE A 199 -11.70 24.84 6.81
CA ILE A 199 -10.83 23.70 6.55
C ILE A 199 -9.96 23.37 7.77
N PRO A 200 -9.62 22.10 8.00
CA PRO A 200 -8.69 21.72 9.06
C PRO A 200 -7.27 22.14 8.69
N LEU A 201 -6.63 22.85 9.61
CA LEU A 201 -5.27 23.40 9.44
C LEU A 201 -4.27 22.79 10.43
N ALA A 202 -4.71 22.33 11.60
CA ALA A 202 -3.87 21.55 12.51
C ALA A 202 -4.59 20.33 13.05
N TYR A 203 -3.82 19.27 13.31
CA TYR A 203 -4.29 18.01 13.86
C TYR A 203 -3.49 17.67 15.10
N ILE A 204 -4.17 17.24 16.16
CA ILE A 204 -3.56 16.90 17.43
C ILE A 204 -4.01 15.50 17.83
N LEU A 205 -3.08 14.56 17.93
CA LEU A 205 -3.35 13.23 18.46
C LEU A 205 -3.08 13.24 19.96
N MET A 206 -4.09 12.86 20.75
CA MET A 206 -4.04 12.89 22.21
C MET A 206 -4.23 11.49 22.80
N SER A 207 -3.41 11.15 23.78
CA SER A 207 -3.39 9.83 24.42
C SER A 207 -4.31 9.69 25.63
N ARG A 208 -5.09 10.74 25.95
CA ARG A 208 -6.16 10.67 26.95
C ARG A 208 -7.36 11.50 26.53
N LYS A 209 -8.51 11.17 27.12
CA LYS A 209 -9.70 12.01 27.15
C LYS A 209 -9.49 13.08 28.22
N SER A 210 -9.50 14.36 27.84
CA SER A 210 -9.73 15.44 28.79
C SER A 210 -11.23 15.47 29.09
N GLU A 211 -11.61 15.21 30.35
CA GLU A 211 -12.92 15.62 30.88
C GLU A 211 -12.89 17.09 31.29
#